data_AF-Q8AXY0-F1
#
_entry.id   AF-Q8AXY0-F1
#
_cell.length_a   1.000
_cell.length_b   1.000
_cell.length_c   1.000
_cell.angle_alpha   90.00
_cell.angle_beta   90.00
_cell.angle_gamma   90.00
#
_symmetry.space_group_name_H-M   'P 1'
#
loop_
_entity.id
_entity.type
_entity.pdbx_description
1 polymer ?
#
loop_
_entity_poly.entity_id
_entity_poly.type
_entity_poly.pdbx_seq_one_letter_code
_entity_poly.pdbx_strand_id
1 'polypeptide(L)'
;GLTLAPILARASTSCGLANISISVENEECGGCVTFNTTACAGLCFTQDSVYKSSLKPYPQQACNFRDVVYETVHLPGCPSGMDLHFTYPVALSCECSKCNTDSTDCGPLNTEVSGCLTH
;
A
#
# COMPACT_ATOMS: atom_id res chain seq x y z
N GLY A 1 37.46 7.33 -24.51
CA GLY A 1 36.92 8.27 -23.52
C GLY A 1 35.91 7.52 -22.69
N LEU A 2 36.19 7.34 -21.41
CA LEU A 2 35.27 6.76 -20.43
C LEU A 2 34.15 7.77 -20.16
N THR A 3 32.90 7.40 -20.43
CA THR A 3 31.75 7.98 -19.71
C THR A 3 31.00 6.83 -19.08
N LEU A 4 31.35 6.57 -17.82
CA LEU A 4 30.54 5.83 -16.87
C LEU A 4 29.15 6.47 -16.90
N ALA A 5 28.16 5.76 -17.43
CA ALA A 5 26.79 5.99 -17.00
C ALA A 5 26.79 5.75 -15.48
N PRO A 6 26.28 6.68 -14.65
CA PRO A 6 26.05 6.34 -13.26
C PRO A 6 25.00 5.23 -13.29
N ILE A 7 25.43 4.01 -13.03
CA ILE A 7 24.55 2.94 -12.57
C ILE A 7 23.98 3.52 -11.28
N LEU A 8 22.77 4.09 -11.37
CA LEU A 8 21.99 4.46 -10.20
C LEU A 8 21.68 3.14 -9.49
N ALA A 9 22.57 2.75 -8.58
CA ALA A 9 22.33 1.67 -7.65
C ALA A 9 21.23 2.13 -6.69
N ARG A 10 20.04 1.56 -6.81
CA ARG A 10 19.08 1.25 -5.74
C ARG A 10 17.94 0.45 -6.37
N ALA A 11 17.67 -0.74 -5.85
CA ALA A 11 16.75 -1.72 -6.40
C ALA A 11 15.43 -1.09 -6.90
N SER A 12 15.30 -0.93 -8.21
CA SER A 12 14.00 -0.70 -8.84
C SER A 12 13.26 -2.03 -8.86
N THR A 13 12.69 -2.44 -7.73
CA THR A 13 11.71 -3.52 -7.74
C THR A 13 10.53 -3.01 -8.57
N SER A 14 10.38 -3.55 -9.78
CA SER A 14 9.14 -3.46 -10.54
C SER A 14 7.96 -3.74 -9.62
N CYS A 15 6.79 -3.15 -9.89
CA CYS A 15 5.58 -3.41 -9.11
C CYS A 15 5.42 -4.90 -8.78
N GLY A 16 5.33 -5.20 -7.49
CA GLY A 16 5.32 -6.56 -6.98
C GLY A 16 4.94 -6.63 -5.50
N LEU A 17 4.95 -7.86 -4.97
CA LEU A 17 4.62 -8.12 -3.58
C LEU A 17 5.72 -7.62 -2.64
N ALA A 18 5.31 -6.97 -1.56
CA ALA A 18 6.17 -6.49 -0.50
C ALA A 18 5.59 -6.87 0.86
N ASN A 19 6.44 -7.37 1.76
CA ASN A 19 6.05 -7.60 3.15
C ASN A 19 6.04 -6.27 3.89
N ILE A 20 4.90 -5.95 4.50
CA ILE A 20 4.70 -4.73 5.29
C ILE A 20 4.15 -5.12 6.66
N SER A 21 4.26 -4.20 7.61
CA SER A 21 3.57 -4.31 8.90
C SER A 21 2.47 -3.27 8.94
N ILE A 22 1.29 -3.66 9.39
CA ILE A 22 0.17 -2.74 9.63
C ILE A 22 -0.15 -2.72 11.12
N SER A 23 -0.54 -1.55 11.61
CA SER A 23 -0.86 -1.31 13.01
C SER A 23 -2.35 -0.99 13.14
N VAL A 24 -3.00 -1.63 14.09
CA VAL A 24 -4.42 -1.45 14.40
C VAL A 24 -4.53 -1.00 15.84
N GLU A 25 -5.10 0.17 16.04
CA GLU A 25 -5.35 0.76 17.34
C GLU A 25 -6.83 0.55 17.71
N ASN A 26 -7.07 0.00 18.89
CA ASN A 26 -8.41 -0.14 19.43
C ASN A 26 -8.41 0.15 20.93
N GLU A 27 -9.00 1.30 21.28
CA GLU A 27 -9.14 1.76 22.66
C GLU A 27 -9.93 0.78 23.55
N GLU A 28 -10.93 0.10 22.99
CA GLU A 28 -11.74 -0.87 23.75
C GLU A 28 -10.93 -2.10 24.13
N CYS A 29 -9.98 -2.51 23.29
CA CYS A 29 -9.07 -3.63 23.55
C CYS A 29 -7.75 -3.24 24.22
N GLY A 30 -7.64 -1.98 24.65
CA GLY A 30 -6.53 -1.51 25.48
C GLY A 30 -5.18 -1.43 24.76
N GLY A 31 -5.15 -1.24 23.44
CA GLY A 31 -3.90 -0.87 22.79
C GLY A 31 -3.77 -1.08 21.28
N CYS A 32 -2.50 -1.09 20.89
CA CYS A 32 -2.01 -1.21 19.52
C CYS A 32 -1.56 -2.63 19.21
N VAL A 33 -2.01 -3.17 18.09
CA VAL A 33 -1.58 -4.47 17.60
C VAL A 33 -0.96 -4.29 16.22
N THR A 34 0.25 -4.82 16.05
CA THR A 34 0.97 -4.79 14.77
C THR A 34 1.13 -6.21 14.25
N PHE A 35 0.81 -6.42 12.98
CA PHE A 35 0.98 -7.71 12.31
C PHE A 35 1.51 -7.52 10.89
N ASN A 36 2.14 -8.57 10.38
CA ASN A 36 2.74 -8.58 9.05
C ASN A 36 1.71 -9.05 8.01
N THR A 37 1.71 -8.39 6.86
CA THR A 37 0.92 -8.77 5.70
C THR A 37 1.74 -8.53 4.43
N THR A 38 1.22 -8.97 3.29
CA THR A 38 1.79 -8.69 1.97
C THR A 38 0.95 -7.62 1.27
N ALA A 39 1.61 -6.60 0.73
CA ALA A 39 1.00 -5.51 -0.03
C ALA A 39 1.70 -5.32 -1.38
N CYS A 40 1.19 -4.40 -2.21
CA CYS A 40 1.79 -4.06 -3.49
C CYS A 40 2.67 -2.81 -3.37
N ALA A 41 3.92 -2.94 -3.79
CA ALA A 41 4.87 -1.82 -3.84
C ALA A 41 5.82 -1.96 -5.04
N GLY A 42 6.35 -0.83 -5.49
CA GLY A 42 7.31 -0.78 -6.57
C GLY A 42 6.97 0.29 -7.60
N LEU A 43 7.64 0.23 -8.73
CA LEU A 43 7.56 1.24 -9.79
C LEU A 43 6.69 0.77 -10.96
N CYS A 44 5.91 1.70 -11.49
CA CYS A 44 5.15 1.55 -12.74
C CYS A 44 5.58 2.62 -13.74
N PHE A 45 5.48 2.30 -15.03
CA PHE A 45 5.80 3.24 -16.07
C PHE A 45 4.73 4.34 -16.14
N THR A 46 5.17 5.59 -16.05
CA THR A 46 4.34 6.78 -16.21
C THR A 46 4.87 7.61 -17.38
N GLN A 47 3.95 8.29 -18.08
CA GLN A 47 4.30 9.17 -19.19
C GLN A 47 3.54 10.48 -19.04
N ASP A 48 4.24 11.58 -19.23
CA ASP A 48 3.64 12.91 -19.39
C ASP A 48 3.69 13.30 -20.86
N SER A 49 2.56 13.76 -21.39
CA SER A 49 2.46 14.15 -22.79
C SER A 49 3.07 15.53 -23.00
N VAL A 50 3.93 15.68 -24.01
CA VAL A 50 4.53 16.99 -24.38
C VAL A 50 3.45 18.02 -24.70
N TYR A 51 2.38 17.60 -25.39
CA TYR A 51 1.22 18.44 -25.66
C TYR A 51 0.20 18.31 -24.53
N LYS A 52 0.07 19.35 -23.71
CA LYS A 52 -0.89 19.41 -22.60
C LYS A 52 -2.30 19.68 -23.15
N SER A 53 -3.01 18.62 -23.52
CA SER A 53 -4.43 18.68 -23.88
C SER A 53 -5.32 18.20 -22.74
N SER A 54 -6.25 19.04 -22.29
CA SER A 54 -7.27 18.62 -21.32
C SER A 54 -8.26 17.59 -21.87
N LEU A 55 -8.27 17.36 -23.19
CA LEU A 55 -9.20 16.45 -23.87
C LEU A 55 -8.76 14.97 -23.83
N LYS A 56 -7.47 14.70 -23.56
CA LYS A 56 -6.90 13.35 -23.48
C LYS A 56 -5.85 13.28 -22.37
N PRO A 57 -6.25 13.26 -21.09
CA PRO A 57 -5.31 12.98 -20.01
C PRO A 57 -4.74 11.57 -20.21
N TYR A 58 -3.41 11.45 -20.25
CA TYR A 58 -2.77 10.14 -20.31
C TYR A 58 -2.99 9.42 -18.97
N PRO A 59 -3.48 8.16 -18.97
CA PRO A 59 -3.72 7.45 -17.73
C PRO A 59 -2.39 7.19 -17.02
N GLN A 60 -2.23 7.79 -15.84
CA GLN A 60 -1.10 7.48 -14.95
C GLN A 60 -1.34 6.11 -14.31
N GLN A 61 -0.34 5.24 -14.39
CA GLN A 61 -0.37 3.92 -13.78
C GLN A 61 0.23 3.97 -12.38
N ALA A 62 -0.38 3.25 -11.45
CA ALA A 62 0.13 3.00 -10.12
C ALA A 62 0.28 1.48 -9.90
N CYS A 63 1.07 1.11 -8.90
CA CYS A 63 1.16 -0.28 -8.47
C CYS A 63 -0.05 -0.61 -7.60
N ASN A 64 -0.93 -1.48 -8.09
CA ASN A 64 -2.20 -1.83 -7.45
C ASN A 64 -2.26 -3.32 -7.10
N PHE A 65 -3.17 -3.66 -6.20
CA PHE A 65 -3.62 -5.04 -6.01
C PHE A 65 -4.26 -5.54 -7.31
N ARG A 66 -3.86 -6.74 -7.74
CA ARG A 66 -4.54 -7.46 -8.80
C ARG A 66 -5.43 -8.55 -8.20
N ASP A 67 -4.82 -9.46 -7.47
CA ASP A 67 -5.53 -10.49 -6.69
C ASP A 67 -5.34 -10.21 -5.21
N VAL A 68 -6.44 -10.17 -4.45
CA VAL A 68 -6.46 -9.87 -3.02
C VAL A 68 -7.37 -10.84 -2.28
N VAL A 69 -6.97 -11.24 -1.09
CA VAL A 69 -7.82 -11.94 -0.12
C VAL A 69 -7.89 -11.14 1.16
N TYR A 70 -8.92 -11.40 1.97
CA TYR A 70 -9.10 -10.75 3.26
C TYR A 70 -8.89 -11.77 4.36
N GLU A 71 -8.04 -11.41 5.31
CA GLU A 71 -7.80 -12.18 6.53
C GLU A 71 -8.36 -11.46 7.74
N THR A 72 -8.79 -12.24 8.74
CA THR A 72 -9.36 -11.72 9.97
C THR A 72 -8.52 -12.17 11.16
N VAL A 73 -8.16 -11.23 12.02
CA VAL A 73 -7.41 -11.49 13.26
C VAL A 73 -8.23 -11.08 14.48
N HIS A 74 -8.02 -11.80 15.58
CA HIS A 74 -8.57 -11.45 16.88
C HIS A 74 -7.67 -10.42 17.54
N LEU A 75 -8.25 -9.35 18.06
CA LEU A 75 -7.51 -8.33 18.80
C LEU A 75 -7.33 -8.81 20.26
N PRO A 76 -6.10 -8.98 20.76
CA PRO A 76 -5.88 -9.28 22.17
C PRO A 76 -6.27 -8.10 23.07
N GLY A 77 -6.58 -8.37 24.33
CA GLY A 77 -6.80 -7.33 25.35
C GLY A 77 -8.24 -6.83 25.49
N CYS A 78 -9.17 -7.35 24.69
CA CYS A 78 -10.57 -6.95 24.75
C CYS A 78 -11.29 -7.40 26.03
N PRO A 79 -12.26 -6.61 26.55
CA PRO A 79 -13.08 -6.96 27.71
C PRO A 79 -13.85 -8.25 27.50
N SER A 80 -14.11 -8.98 28.60
CA SER A 80 -14.92 -10.20 28.59
C SER A 80 -16.29 -9.96 27.93
N GLY A 81 -16.58 -10.67 26.84
CA GLY A 81 -17.82 -10.54 26.07
C GLY A 81 -17.72 -9.65 24.83
N MET A 82 -16.55 -9.08 24.53
CA MET A 82 -16.27 -8.31 23.33
C MET A 82 -15.19 -9.02 22.50
N ASP A 83 -15.61 -9.80 21.49
CA ASP A 83 -14.69 -10.39 20.51
C ASP A 83 -14.54 -9.44 19.32
N LEU A 84 -13.54 -8.57 19.41
CA LEU A 84 -13.23 -7.63 18.34
C LEU A 84 -12.26 -8.25 17.35
N HIS A 85 -12.71 -8.27 16.10
CA HIS A 85 -12.00 -8.84 14.98
C HIS A 85 -11.65 -7.72 13.99
N PHE A 86 -10.44 -7.78 13.44
CA PHE A 86 -10.00 -6.86 12.40
C PHE A 86 -9.78 -7.62 11.10
N THR A 87 -10.31 -7.09 10.00
CA THR A 87 -10.18 -7.70 8.67
C THR A 87 -9.32 -6.81 7.77
N TYR A 88 -8.29 -7.38 7.15
CA TYR A 88 -7.32 -6.64 6.33
C TYR A 88 -7.02 -7.34 5.01
N PRO A 89 -6.62 -6.60 3.98
CA PRO A 89 -6.23 -7.17 2.69
C PRO A 89 -4.84 -7.81 2.73
N VAL A 90 -4.70 -8.92 2.01
CA VAL A 90 -3.44 -9.60 1.71
C VAL A 90 -3.29 -9.70 0.20
N ALA A 91 -2.24 -9.07 -0.34
CA ALA A 91 -1.94 -9.13 -1.76
C ALA A 91 -1.47 -10.55 -2.14
N LEU A 92 -2.12 -11.14 -3.15
CA LEU A 92 -1.67 -12.36 -3.80
C LEU A 92 -0.92 -12.06 -5.10
N SER A 93 -1.25 -10.95 -5.76
CA SER A 93 -0.54 -10.47 -6.94
C SER A 93 -0.72 -8.96 -7.12
N CYS A 94 0.18 -8.33 -7.87
CA CYS A 94 0.20 -6.89 -8.12
C CYS A 94 0.26 -6.60 -9.61
N GLU A 95 -0.23 -5.43 -10.02
CA GLU A 95 -0.19 -4.97 -11.40
C GLU A 95 0.00 -3.46 -11.51
N CYS A 96 0.52 -3.02 -12.66
CA CYS A 96 0.50 -1.61 -13.03
C CYS A 96 -0.79 -1.30 -13.78
N SER A 97 -1.68 -0.57 -13.13
CA SER A 97 -2.99 -0.20 -13.68
C SER A 97 -3.41 1.18 -13.18
N LYS A 98 -4.54 1.69 -13.67
CA LYS A 98 -5.11 2.93 -13.13
C LYS A 98 -5.52 2.66 -11.67
N CYS A 99 -5.20 3.57 -10.76
CA CYS A 99 -5.59 3.44 -9.36
C CYS A 99 -7.10 3.17 -9.23
N ASN A 100 -7.45 2.12 -8.48
CA ASN A 100 -8.83 1.70 -8.28
C ASN A 100 -9.49 2.55 -7.17
N THR A 101 -10.25 3.56 -7.57
CA THR A 101 -10.92 4.48 -6.63
C THR A 101 -12.05 3.84 -5.82
N ASP A 102 -12.53 2.66 -6.21
CA ASP A 102 -13.62 1.98 -5.49
C ASP A 102 -13.11 1.28 -4.22
N SER A 103 -11.82 0.94 -4.17
CA SER A 103 -11.20 0.16 -3.09
C SER A 103 -9.92 0.77 -2.52
N THR A 104 -9.41 1.86 -3.10
CA THR A 104 -8.10 2.42 -2.76
C THR A 104 -8.16 3.94 -2.74
N ASP A 105 -7.54 4.54 -1.72
CA ASP A 105 -7.36 5.99 -1.65
C ASP A 105 -6.27 6.42 -2.63
N CYS A 106 -6.68 7.12 -3.70
CA CYS A 106 -5.81 7.49 -4.79
C CYS A 106 -5.28 8.92 -4.59
N GLY A 107 -4.03 9.03 -4.16
CA GLY A 107 -3.40 10.33 -3.92
C GLY A 107 -1.88 10.23 -3.79
N PRO A 108 -1.21 11.36 -3.51
CA PRO A 108 0.16 11.32 -3.00
C PRO A 108 0.19 10.48 -1.71
N LEU A 109 1.34 9.85 -1.42
CA LEU A 109 1.53 9.06 -0.21
C LEU A 109 1.10 9.88 1.01
N ASN A 110 0.10 9.40 1.73
CA ASN A 110 -0.29 9.99 2.99
C ASN A 110 0.75 9.60 4.05
N THR A 111 1.51 10.58 4.55
CA THR A 111 2.52 10.38 5.60
C THR A 111 1.93 10.37 7.01
N GLU A 112 0.60 10.39 7.15
CA GLU A 112 -0.08 10.02 8.41
C GLU A 112 0.48 8.66 8.86
N VAL A 113 1.12 8.67 10.03
CA VAL A 113 1.94 7.56 10.52
C VAL A 113 1.08 6.30 10.57
N SER A 114 1.47 5.27 9.82
CA SER A 114 0.85 3.94 9.82
C SER A 114 1.20 3.15 11.09
N GLY A 115 1.13 3.82 12.23
CA GLY A 115 1.56 3.36 13.54
C GLY A 115 0.64 3.96 14.58
N CYS A 116 0.39 3.19 15.64
CA CYS A 116 -0.47 3.65 16.72
C CYS A 116 0.16 4.85 17.41
N LEU A 117 -0.68 5.81 17.76
CA LEU A 117 -0.24 7.02 18.44
C LEU A 117 0.01 6.64 19.89
N THR A 118 1.26 6.77 20.35
CA THR A 118 1.55 6.62 21.78
C THR A 118 0.93 7.81 22.52
N HIS A 119 -0.24 7.63 23.11
CA HIS A 119 -0.82 8.59 24.04
C HIS A 119 -0.26 8.41 25.45
#